data_AF-A0A536XJP0-F1
#
_entry.id   AF-A0A536XJP0-F1
#
_cell.length_a   1.000
_cell.length_b   1.000
_cell.length_c   1.000
_cell.angle_alpha   90.00
_cell.angle_beta   90.00
_cell.angle_gamma   90.00
#
_symmetry.space_group_name_H-M   'P 1'
#
loop_
_entity.id
_entity.type
_entity.pdbx_description
1 polymer ?
#
loop_
_entity_poly.entity_id
_entity_poly.type
_entity_poly.pdbx_seq_one_letter_code
_entity_poly.pdbx_strand_id
1 'polypeptide(L)'
;MLCHLTSSDAAARRPQIARFARSIIASALIGFMVSGACFAQGTSPRLPPPAPAPVTPPAPAPVVPPDVDPVDRSALLQSVDGEVAPLFMPALVRGNQLVRVVVILAGDSVANARAKASGHKISLAESNSIETSVAIQQAAITPLLQSRGARVLAQFANALNGIKVEVPRYRIPELVALPGVESVRPVGVYKIENVRSVPFIGAPLVWQGIPGFRGEGIKVAIVDTGIDYTHANFGGPGTVAAWNAAFATSTLPANPAYFGPSAPKVKGGTDLVGDAYNANDPANNTPHPDPNPLDCNGHGSHVAGTAAGFGVLNNATYTGPYNSGAYSQNFGIGPGVAPKADVYAVRVFGCTGST
;
A
#
# COMPACT_ATOMS: atom_id res chain seq x y z
N MET A 1 -6.66 -31.54 55.89
CA MET A 1 -6.71 -31.00 57.28
C MET A 1 -5.70 -29.85 57.38
N LEU A 2 -5.94 -28.85 58.23
CA LEU A 2 -5.27 -27.52 58.24
C LEU A 2 -3.72 -27.62 58.32
N CYS A 3 -2.89 -26.76 57.70
CA CYS A 3 -2.80 -25.27 57.60
C CYS A 3 -2.20 -24.55 58.83
N HIS A 4 -0.97 -24.05 58.62
CA HIS A 4 -0.13 -23.16 59.43
C HIS A 4 0.81 -22.45 58.42
N LEU A 5 1.26 -21.20 58.55
CA LEU A 5 1.10 -20.14 59.57
C LEU A 5 1.13 -18.77 58.86
N THR A 6 0.54 -17.74 59.47
CA THR A 6 0.72 -16.33 59.08
C THR A 6 1.81 -15.67 59.93
N SER A 7 2.45 -14.62 59.40
CA SER A 7 3.08 -13.59 60.23
C SER A 7 2.60 -12.21 59.80
N SER A 8 2.55 -11.29 60.76
CA SER A 8 2.26 -9.88 60.56
C SER A 8 3.40 -9.07 61.10
N ASP A 9 3.70 -7.90 60.51
CA ASP A 9 4.30 -6.84 61.31
C ASP A 9 3.92 -5.43 60.83
N ALA A 10 4.10 -4.46 61.73
CA ALA A 10 3.31 -3.23 61.76
C ALA A 10 4.02 -1.97 61.20
N ALA A 11 3.22 -1.21 60.44
CA ALA A 11 2.86 0.19 60.67
C ALA A 11 3.90 1.34 60.84
N ALA A 12 3.72 2.33 59.94
CA ALA A 12 3.72 3.78 60.18
C ALA A 12 5.02 4.54 60.56
N ARG A 13 5.36 5.55 59.75
CA ARG A 13 5.08 6.99 60.04
C ARG A 13 5.38 7.94 58.85
N ARG A 14 4.53 8.95 58.70
CA ARG A 14 4.67 10.25 57.97
C ARG A 14 4.59 11.37 59.06
N PRO A 15 4.74 12.70 58.82
CA PRO A 15 4.46 13.46 57.57
C PRO A 15 5.30 14.76 57.29
N GLN A 16 4.79 15.57 56.33
CA GLN A 16 4.90 17.06 56.18
C GLN A 16 6.23 17.65 55.61
N ILE A 17 6.34 18.85 55.00
CA ILE A 17 5.45 20.01 54.62
C ILE A 17 5.75 20.36 53.11
N ALA A 18 4.93 20.97 52.22
CA ALA A 18 4.54 22.40 52.12
C ALA A 18 3.60 22.74 50.90
N ARG A 19 2.98 23.94 50.91
CA ARG A 19 2.06 24.52 49.89
C ARG A 19 2.58 25.88 49.37
N PHE A 20 2.34 26.22 48.08
CA PHE A 20 2.20 27.58 47.46
C PHE A 20 1.64 27.36 46.02
N ALA A 21 0.81 28.16 45.34
CA ALA A 21 -0.13 29.24 45.72
C ALA A 21 -1.31 29.38 44.71
N ARG A 22 -1.52 30.53 44.03
CA ARG A 22 -2.64 30.87 43.10
C ARG A 22 -2.31 32.04 42.13
N SER A 23 -3.15 32.21 41.08
CA SER A 23 -3.47 33.40 40.23
C SER A 23 -3.23 33.12 38.73
N ILE A 24 -4.12 33.33 37.73
CA ILE A 24 -5.17 34.33 37.39
C ILE A 24 -4.62 35.63 36.77
N ILE A 25 -5.29 36.08 35.69
CA ILE A 25 -5.15 37.30 34.83
C ILE A 25 -4.68 36.93 33.40
N ALA A 26 -5.17 37.47 32.27
CA ALA A 26 -6.45 38.00 31.77
C ALA A 26 -6.19 38.47 30.30
N SER A 27 -7.24 38.71 29.51
CA SER A 27 -7.19 39.05 28.07
C SER A 27 -6.66 40.46 27.73
N ALA A 28 -6.20 40.62 26.48
CA ALA A 28 -6.27 41.91 25.76
C ALA A 28 -6.48 41.68 24.24
N LEU A 29 -7.62 42.15 23.70
CA LEU A 29 -7.79 42.34 22.26
C LEU A 29 -7.21 43.68 21.84
N ILE A 30 -6.69 43.77 20.61
CA ILE A 30 -6.54 45.03 19.89
C ILE A 30 -7.33 44.91 18.59
N GLY A 31 -8.42 45.68 18.48
CA GLY A 31 -9.15 45.88 17.24
C GLY A 31 -8.65 47.13 16.53
N PHE A 32 -8.66 47.13 15.20
CA PHE A 32 -8.42 48.33 14.39
C PHE A 32 -9.70 48.67 13.63
N MET A 33 -10.27 49.84 13.92
CA MET A 33 -11.31 50.45 13.09
C MET A 33 -10.67 51.14 11.89
N VAL A 34 -11.32 51.05 10.73
CA VAL A 34 -11.14 52.02 9.64
C VAL A 34 -12.54 52.49 9.23
N SER A 35 -12.80 53.79 9.39
CA SER A 35 -14.06 54.41 8.98
C SER A 35 -14.18 54.47 7.45
N GLY A 36 -15.39 54.28 6.95
CA GLY A 36 -15.70 54.51 5.55
C GLY A 36 -15.84 55.99 5.19
N ALA A 37 -15.65 56.30 3.91
CA ALA A 37 -16.09 57.53 3.28
C ALA A 37 -16.83 57.16 1.99
N CYS A 38 -18.12 57.50 1.90
CA CYS A 38 -18.89 57.38 0.67
C CYS A 38 -18.48 58.48 -0.32
N PHE A 39 -18.28 58.14 -1.58
CA PHE A 39 -18.48 59.07 -2.70
C PHE A 39 -19.14 58.38 -3.89
N ALA A 40 -19.76 59.18 -4.74
CA ALA A 40 -20.94 58.81 -5.53
C ALA A 40 -20.67 58.03 -6.83
N GLN A 41 -21.75 57.52 -7.40
CA GLN A 41 -21.80 56.61 -8.54
C GLN A 41 -21.43 57.31 -9.86
N GLY A 42 -20.56 56.67 -10.66
CA GLY A 42 -20.38 56.94 -12.09
C GLY A 42 -20.72 55.68 -12.90
N THR A 43 -21.69 55.78 -13.80
CA THR A 43 -22.19 54.64 -14.59
C THR A 43 -21.37 54.44 -15.87
N SER A 44 -20.48 53.44 -15.87
CA SER A 44 -19.88 52.90 -17.10
C SER A 44 -20.62 51.62 -17.54
N PRO A 45 -20.96 51.45 -18.83
CA PRO A 45 -21.63 50.25 -19.31
C PRO A 45 -20.68 49.04 -19.22
N ARG A 46 -21.08 48.01 -18.46
CA ARG A 46 -20.37 46.73 -18.41
C ARG A 46 -20.67 45.94 -19.68
N LEU A 47 -19.65 45.64 -20.48
CA LEU A 47 -19.79 44.67 -21.58
C LEU A 47 -20.15 43.28 -21.00
N PRO A 48 -21.05 42.51 -21.63
CA PRO A 48 -21.31 41.14 -21.23
C PRO A 48 -20.07 40.26 -21.45
N PRO A 49 -19.86 39.21 -20.64
CA PRO A 49 -18.77 38.27 -20.87
C PRO A 49 -18.97 37.53 -22.21
N PRO A 50 -17.89 37.17 -22.92
CA PRO A 50 -18.00 36.42 -24.17
C PRO A 50 -18.62 35.04 -23.92
N ALA A 51 -19.44 34.58 -24.89
CA ALA A 51 -20.05 33.27 -24.83
C ALA A 51 -18.99 32.15 -24.79
N PRO A 52 -19.21 31.04 -24.05
CA PRO A 52 -18.29 29.93 -24.03
C PRO A 52 -18.17 29.31 -25.44
N ALA A 53 -16.94 28.98 -25.83
CA ALA A 53 -16.67 28.32 -27.11
C ALA A 53 -17.35 26.94 -27.18
N PRO A 54 -17.76 26.46 -28.38
CA PRO A 54 -18.35 25.13 -28.52
C PRO A 54 -17.35 24.05 -28.08
N VAL A 55 -17.71 23.30 -27.04
CA VAL A 55 -16.92 22.14 -26.60
C VAL A 55 -17.23 20.99 -27.55
N THR A 56 -16.33 20.70 -28.49
CA THR A 56 -16.38 19.44 -29.24
C THR A 56 -16.22 18.28 -28.26
N PRO A 57 -17.12 17.29 -28.24
CA PRO A 57 -16.95 16.12 -27.37
C PRO A 57 -15.66 15.38 -27.74
N PRO A 58 -14.92 14.82 -26.76
CA PRO A 58 -13.75 14.02 -27.05
C PRO A 58 -14.15 12.80 -27.89
N ALA A 59 -13.26 12.38 -28.79
CA ALA A 59 -13.45 11.18 -29.58
C ALA A 59 -13.71 9.96 -28.65
N PRO A 60 -14.57 9.01 -29.04
CA PRO A 60 -14.81 7.82 -28.23
C PRO A 60 -13.49 7.06 -28.02
N ALA A 61 -13.27 6.59 -26.79
CA ALA A 61 -12.10 5.78 -26.47
C ALA A 61 -12.08 4.52 -27.37
N PRO A 62 -10.89 4.04 -27.79
CA PRO A 62 -10.79 2.85 -28.61
C PRO A 62 -11.43 1.66 -27.89
N VAL A 63 -12.32 0.96 -28.60
CA VAL A 63 -12.96 -0.27 -28.10
C VAL A 63 -11.88 -1.34 -27.98
N VAL A 64 -11.54 -1.73 -26.75
CA VAL A 64 -10.66 -2.87 -26.49
C VAL A 64 -11.40 -4.15 -26.94
N PRO A 65 -10.82 -4.99 -27.83
CA PRO A 65 -11.45 -6.24 -28.23
C PRO A 65 -11.67 -7.17 -27.03
N PRO A 66 -12.75 -7.99 -27.03
CA PRO A 66 -13.15 -8.78 -25.87
C PRO A 66 -12.28 -10.03 -25.58
N ASP A 67 -11.12 -10.17 -26.23
CA ASP A 67 -10.33 -11.41 -26.26
C ASP A 67 -8.84 -11.13 -26.08
N VAL A 68 -8.50 -10.57 -24.90
CA VAL A 68 -7.12 -10.50 -24.40
C VAL A 68 -7.02 -11.46 -23.23
N ASP A 69 -6.27 -12.55 -23.40
CA ASP A 69 -6.01 -13.51 -22.33
C ASP A 69 -5.38 -12.78 -21.13
N PRO A 70 -5.98 -12.82 -19.91
CA PRO A 70 -5.45 -12.11 -18.75
C PRO A 70 -4.08 -12.63 -18.26
N VAL A 71 -3.59 -13.75 -18.82
CA VAL A 71 -2.27 -14.31 -18.56
C VAL A 71 -1.22 -13.83 -19.57
N ASP A 72 -1.60 -13.40 -20.79
CA ASP A 72 -0.64 -12.89 -21.77
C ASP A 72 -0.21 -11.45 -21.46
N ARG A 73 0.86 -11.35 -20.68
CA ARG A 73 1.54 -10.09 -20.33
C ARG A 73 2.72 -9.77 -21.25
N SER A 74 2.87 -10.43 -22.41
CA SER A 74 3.92 -10.11 -23.38
C SER A 74 3.84 -8.65 -23.84
N ALA A 75 2.63 -8.14 -24.04
CA ALA A 75 2.37 -6.72 -24.37
C ALA A 75 2.69 -5.73 -23.23
N LEU A 76 2.77 -6.18 -21.96
CA LEU A 76 3.22 -5.35 -20.82
C LEU A 76 4.74 -5.34 -20.66
N LEU A 77 5.45 -6.25 -21.35
CA LEU A 77 6.91 -6.28 -21.41
C LEU A 77 7.46 -5.55 -22.64
N GLN A 78 6.62 -5.31 -23.66
CA GLN A 78 6.98 -4.53 -24.83
C GLN A 78 6.75 -3.03 -24.56
N SER A 79 7.74 -2.21 -24.93
CA SER A 79 7.82 -0.75 -24.74
C SER A 79 7.64 -0.19 -23.32
N VAL A 80 8.59 -0.49 -22.42
CA VAL A 80 8.97 0.49 -21.39
C VAL A 80 9.91 1.53 -22.01
N ASP A 81 9.38 2.29 -22.97
CA ASP A 81 10.04 3.43 -23.62
C ASP A 81 10.04 4.67 -22.71
N GLY A 82 10.44 4.44 -21.46
CA GLY A 82 10.87 5.49 -20.55
C GLY A 82 12.24 6.00 -20.98
N GLU A 83 12.28 6.76 -22.08
CA GLU A 83 13.39 7.70 -22.29
C GLU A 83 13.55 8.55 -21.04
N VAL A 84 14.80 8.72 -20.60
CA VAL A 84 15.10 9.70 -19.56
C VAL A 84 15.01 11.06 -20.24
N ALA A 85 13.80 11.61 -20.29
CA ALA A 85 13.60 13.01 -20.63
C ALA A 85 14.58 13.84 -19.78
N PRO A 86 15.42 14.68 -20.39
CA PRO A 86 16.44 15.41 -19.65
C PRO A 86 15.75 16.38 -18.70
N LEU A 87 15.65 15.99 -17.42
CA LEU A 87 15.12 16.82 -16.34
C LEU A 87 15.96 18.09 -16.25
N PHE A 88 15.49 19.14 -16.92
CA PHE A 88 16.13 20.44 -16.96
C PHE A 88 16.05 21.04 -15.56
N MET A 89 17.13 20.88 -14.79
CA MET A 89 17.24 21.38 -13.42
C MET A 89 18.45 22.32 -13.27
N PRO A 90 18.30 23.44 -12.52
CA PRO A 90 19.34 24.44 -12.39
C PRO A 90 20.69 23.89 -11.92
N ALA A 91 21.78 24.55 -12.35
CA ALA A 91 23.14 24.08 -12.12
C ALA A 91 23.51 23.90 -10.63
N LEU A 92 22.89 24.64 -9.71
CA LEU A 92 23.19 24.61 -8.28
C LEU A 92 22.89 23.28 -7.55
N VAL A 93 22.16 22.34 -8.16
CA VAL A 93 21.87 21.02 -7.55
C VAL A 93 22.82 19.92 -8.05
N ARG A 94 23.81 20.26 -8.89
CA ARG A 94 24.83 19.31 -9.38
C ARG A 94 26.02 19.28 -8.41
N GLY A 95 26.30 18.10 -7.85
CA GLY A 95 27.40 17.93 -6.90
C GLY A 95 27.71 16.46 -6.64
N ASN A 96 27.14 15.87 -5.59
CA ASN A 96 27.59 14.56 -5.10
C ASN A 96 26.47 13.65 -4.54
N GLN A 97 25.20 13.90 -4.86
CA GLN A 97 24.12 13.03 -4.37
C GLN A 97 24.25 11.63 -4.96
N LEU A 98 24.43 10.63 -4.07
CA LEU A 98 24.31 9.22 -4.43
C LEU A 98 22.86 8.89 -4.77
N VAL A 99 22.67 8.22 -5.91
CA VAL A 99 21.37 7.73 -6.37
C VAL A 99 21.47 6.25 -6.72
N ARG A 100 20.36 5.54 -6.55
CA ARG A 100 20.25 4.11 -6.88
C ARG A 100 19.66 3.96 -8.27
N VAL A 101 20.36 3.24 -9.13
CA VAL A 101 19.95 2.95 -10.50
C VAL A 101 20.12 1.46 -10.79
N VAL A 102 19.39 0.95 -11.77
CA VAL A 102 19.68 -0.33 -12.41
C VAL A 102 20.32 -0.02 -13.76
N VAL A 103 21.53 -0.53 -13.96
CA VAL A 103 22.20 -0.58 -15.26
C VAL A 103 21.72 -1.84 -15.94
N ILE A 104 20.93 -1.71 -17.00
CA ILE A 104 20.39 -2.81 -17.80
C ILE A 104 21.37 -3.07 -18.95
N LEU A 105 21.79 -4.31 -19.10
CA LEU A 105 22.72 -4.74 -20.14
C LEU A 105 21.95 -5.40 -21.28
N ALA A 106 22.47 -5.24 -22.50
CA ALA A 106 21.93 -5.90 -23.68
C ALA A 106 22.05 -7.43 -23.54
N GLY A 107 21.02 -8.15 -24.03
CA GLY A 107 20.95 -9.61 -23.96
C GLY A 107 19.84 -10.10 -23.02
N ASP A 108 19.33 -11.31 -23.28
CA ASP A 108 18.12 -11.78 -22.63
C ASP A 108 18.32 -12.20 -21.17
N SER A 109 17.39 -11.76 -20.32
CA SER A 109 17.11 -12.36 -19.03
C SER A 109 16.33 -13.67 -19.20
N VAL A 110 16.21 -14.45 -18.11
CA VAL A 110 15.36 -15.66 -18.11
C VAL A 110 13.90 -15.31 -18.45
N ALA A 111 13.39 -14.15 -18.00
CA ALA A 111 12.05 -13.66 -18.33
C ALA A 111 11.92 -13.23 -19.80
N ASN A 112 12.91 -12.55 -20.36
CA ASN A 112 12.90 -12.15 -21.79
C ASN A 112 12.93 -13.39 -22.69
N ALA A 113 13.75 -14.38 -22.37
CA ALA A 113 13.79 -15.65 -23.10
C ALA A 113 12.44 -16.40 -23.02
N ARG A 114 11.80 -16.43 -21.83
CA ARG A 114 10.44 -16.98 -21.67
C ARG A 114 9.40 -16.24 -22.51
N ALA A 115 9.46 -14.92 -22.58
CA ALA A 115 8.54 -14.12 -23.38
C ALA A 115 8.74 -14.32 -24.90
N LYS A 116 9.96 -14.64 -25.35
CA LYS A 116 10.27 -14.96 -26.76
C LYS A 116 9.97 -16.42 -27.13
N ALA A 117 9.94 -17.33 -26.16
CA ALA A 117 9.65 -18.76 -26.33
C ALA A 117 8.14 -19.03 -26.56
N SER A 118 7.60 -18.48 -27.65
CA SER A 118 6.19 -18.65 -28.03
C SER A 118 5.84 -20.14 -28.18
N GLY A 119 4.94 -20.64 -27.33
CA GLY A 119 4.41 -22.00 -27.41
C GLY A 119 5.23 -23.09 -26.69
N HIS A 120 6.34 -22.78 -26.02
CA HIS A 120 7.02 -23.74 -25.14
C HIS A 120 7.55 -23.12 -23.85
N LYS A 121 7.64 -23.93 -22.79
CA LYS A 121 8.37 -23.54 -21.58
C LYS A 121 9.87 -23.74 -21.86
N ILE A 122 10.70 -22.76 -21.49
CA ILE A 122 12.15 -23.00 -21.44
C ILE A 122 12.45 -23.99 -20.31
N SER A 123 13.42 -24.87 -20.52
CA SER A 123 13.88 -25.83 -19.52
C SER A 123 14.71 -25.16 -18.41
N LEU A 124 14.99 -25.93 -17.35
CA LEU A 124 15.93 -25.53 -16.31
C LEU A 124 17.36 -25.38 -16.88
N ALA A 125 17.77 -26.23 -17.82
CA ALA A 125 19.09 -26.16 -18.46
C ALA A 125 19.24 -24.87 -19.29
N GLU A 126 18.22 -24.49 -20.06
CA GLU A 126 18.19 -23.21 -20.77
C GLU A 126 18.22 -22.02 -19.80
N SER A 127 17.41 -22.07 -18.73
CA SER A 127 17.39 -21.03 -17.69
C SER A 127 18.79 -20.84 -17.08
N ASN A 128 19.46 -21.92 -16.67
CA ASN A 128 20.81 -21.89 -16.09
C ASN A 128 21.86 -21.39 -17.10
N SER A 129 21.73 -21.73 -18.39
CA SER A 129 22.60 -21.23 -19.47
C SER A 129 22.48 -19.72 -19.64
N ILE A 130 21.24 -19.20 -19.62
CA ILE A 130 20.96 -17.76 -19.66
C ILE A 130 21.54 -17.06 -18.43
N GLU A 131 21.31 -17.58 -17.22
CA GLU A 131 21.89 -17.03 -15.99
C GLU A 131 23.43 -17.00 -16.02
N THR A 132 24.07 -18.02 -16.59
CA THR A 132 25.53 -18.08 -16.77
C THR A 132 26.02 -17.02 -17.75
N SER A 133 25.34 -16.86 -18.90
CA SER A 133 25.65 -15.83 -19.90
C SER A 133 25.51 -14.42 -19.30
N VAL A 134 24.43 -14.16 -18.58
CA VAL A 134 24.19 -12.92 -17.84
C VAL A 134 25.29 -12.66 -16.81
N ALA A 135 25.67 -13.66 -16.02
CA ALA A 135 26.72 -13.52 -15.01
C ALA A 135 28.09 -13.16 -15.63
N ILE A 136 28.44 -13.72 -16.79
CA ILE A 136 29.67 -13.39 -17.52
C ILE A 136 29.66 -11.93 -18.00
N GLN A 137 28.54 -11.47 -18.60
CA GLN A 137 28.40 -10.08 -19.04
C GLN A 137 28.47 -9.09 -17.86
N GLN A 138 27.83 -9.43 -16.74
CA GLN A 138 27.84 -8.62 -15.54
C GLN A 138 29.21 -8.60 -14.85
N ALA A 139 29.96 -9.69 -14.87
CA ALA A 139 31.34 -9.73 -14.41
C ALA A 139 32.25 -8.83 -15.26
N ALA A 140 32.06 -8.81 -16.58
CA ALA A 140 32.84 -7.96 -17.48
C ALA A 140 32.59 -6.46 -17.27
N ILE A 141 31.33 -6.04 -17.04
CA ILE A 141 31.00 -4.62 -16.84
C ILE A 141 31.29 -4.11 -15.42
N THR A 142 31.27 -4.97 -14.40
CA THR A 142 31.34 -4.56 -12.99
C THR A 142 32.58 -3.69 -12.65
N PRO A 143 33.81 -4.02 -13.08
CA PRO A 143 34.98 -3.16 -12.85
C PRO A 143 34.86 -1.78 -13.52
N LEU A 144 34.17 -1.68 -14.66
CA LEU A 144 33.93 -0.43 -15.37
C LEU A 144 32.90 0.45 -14.63
N LEU A 145 31.89 -0.15 -14.00
CA LEU A 145 30.98 0.55 -13.08
C LEU A 145 31.73 1.04 -11.83
N GLN A 146 32.53 0.19 -11.19
CA GLN A 146 33.27 0.51 -9.97
C GLN A 146 34.29 1.64 -10.17
N SER A 147 35.03 1.64 -11.29
CA SER A 147 35.97 2.71 -11.65
C SER A 147 35.31 4.07 -11.89
N ARG A 148 33.98 4.12 -12.11
CA ARG A 148 33.18 5.35 -12.21
C ARG A 148 32.54 5.76 -10.88
N GLY A 149 32.97 5.14 -9.77
CA GLY A 149 32.45 5.39 -8.42
C GLY A 149 31.11 4.73 -8.12
N ALA A 150 30.68 3.73 -8.91
CA ALA A 150 29.45 3.01 -8.65
C ALA A 150 29.68 1.83 -7.68
N ARG A 151 28.94 1.80 -6.58
CA ARG A 151 28.90 0.70 -5.62
C ARG A 151 27.83 -0.30 -6.04
N VAL A 152 28.22 -1.53 -6.38
CA VAL A 152 27.26 -2.60 -6.68
C VAL A 152 26.44 -2.94 -5.43
N LEU A 153 25.12 -3.05 -5.58
CA LEU A 153 24.16 -3.37 -4.53
C LEU A 153 23.51 -4.74 -4.73
N ALA A 154 23.23 -5.11 -5.98
CA ALA A 154 22.61 -6.37 -6.37
C ALA A 154 22.83 -6.63 -7.86
N GLN A 155 22.73 -7.89 -8.27
CA GLN A 155 22.74 -8.36 -9.65
C GLN A 155 21.44 -9.11 -9.93
N PHE A 156 20.93 -8.99 -11.14
CA PHE A 156 19.68 -9.62 -11.59
C PHE A 156 19.93 -10.42 -12.87
N ALA A 157 19.39 -11.63 -12.94
CA ALA A 157 19.40 -12.47 -14.15
C ALA A 157 18.01 -12.98 -14.55
N ASN A 158 17.10 -13.14 -13.57
CA ASN A 158 15.77 -13.69 -13.81
C ASN A 158 14.82 -12.69 -14.50
N ALA A 159 14.51 -11.57 -13.86
CA ALA A 159 13.58 -10.58 -14.41
C ALA A 159 14.19 -9.75 -15.54
N LEU A 160 15.43 -9.30 -15.37
CA LEU A 160 16.17 -8.45 -16.29
C LEU A 160 17.66 -8.77 -16.18
N ASN A 161 18.41 -8.55 -17.26
CA ASN A 161 19.86 -8.58 -17.25
C ASN A 161 20.37 -7.21 -16.76
N GLY A 162 20.74 -7.11 -15.49
CA GLY A 162 21.17 -5.81 -14.98
C GLY A 162 21.71 -5.80 -13.56
N ILE A 163 22.41 -4.71 -13.26
CA ILE A 163 23.14 -4.50 -12.03
C ILE A 163 22.57 -3.28 -11.31
N LYS A 164 22.07 -3.47 -10.09
CA LYS A 164 21.69 -2.38 -9.20
C LYS A 164 22.96 -1.76 -8.63
N VAL A 165 23.16 -0.46 -8.86
CA VAL A 165 24.29 0.29 -8.31
C VAL A 165 23.83 1.54 -7.58
N GLU A 166 24.66 1.99 -6.65
CA GLU A 166 24.59 3.32 -6.03
C GLU A 166 25.75 4.15 -6.55
N VAL A 167 25.48 5.29 -7.17
CA VAL A 167 26.47 6.09 -7.91
C VAL A 167 26.18 7.59 -7.74
N PRO A 168 27.19 8.48 -7.74
CA PRO A 168 26.94 9.92 -7.79
C PRO A 168 26.13 10.29 -9.04
N ARG A 169 25.03 11.04 -8.90
CA ARG A 169 24.07 11.32 -10.00
C ARG A 169 24.73 11.90 -11.26
N TYR A 170 25.81 12.68 -11.11
CA TYR A 170 26.52 13.29 -12.24
C TYR A 170 27.32 12.28 -13.09
N ARG A 171 27.61 11.08 -12.57
CA ARG A 171 28.29 9.98 -13.29
C ARG A 171 27.35 9.12 -14.13
N ILE A 172 26.02 9.30 -14.04
CA ILE A 172 25.06 8.49 -14.82
C ILE A 172 25.36 8.48 -16.32
N PRO A 173 25.67 9.61 -16.99
CA PRO A 173 26.03 9.59 -18.42
C PRO A 173 27.24 8.70 -18.73
N GLU A 174 28.21 8.61 -17.81
CA GLU A 174 29.38 7.74 -17.95
C GLU A 174 29.05 6.25 -17.80
N LEU A 175 27.93 5.91 -17.14
CA LEU A 175 27.40 4.54 -17.09
C LEU A 175 26.59 4.21 -18.36
N VAL A 176 25.82 5.16 -18.87
CA VAL A 176 25.05 5.00 -20.13
C VAL A 176 26.00 4.81 -21.33
N ALA A 177 27.15 5.48 -21.34
CA ALA A 177 28.15 5.39 -22.41
C ALA A 177 29.02 4.11 -22.37
N LEU A 178 28.73 3.14 -21.49
CA LEU A 178 29.51 1.91 -21.39
C LEU A 178 29.11 0.88 -22.46
N PRO A 179 30.08 0.17 -23.08
CA PRO A 179 29.78 -0.90 -24.02
C PRO A 179 28.88 -1.98 -23.40
N GLY A 180 27.81 -2.36 -24.08
CA GLY A 180 26.86 -3.37 -23.62
C GLY A 180 25.80 -2.87 -22.63
N VAL A 181 25.83 -1.61 -22.19
CA VAL A 181 24.72 -1.00 -21.45
C VAL A 181 23.63 -0.58 -22.43
N GLU A 182 22.43 -1.14 -22.26
CA GLU A 182 21.25 -0.79 -23.04
C GLU A 182 20.52 0.42 -22.43
N SER A 183 20.41 0.47 -21.10
CA SER A 183 19.85 1.63 -20.42
C SER A 183 20.25 1.73 -18.95
N VAL A 184 20.08 2.92 -18.37
CA VAL A 184 20.20 3.15 -16.92
C VAL A 184 18.88 3.70 -16.41
N ARG A 185 18.22 2.97 -15.51
CA ARG A 185 16.88 3.31 -14.97
C ARG A 185 16.96 3.64 -13.47
N PRO A 186 16.29 4.70 -12.99
CA PRO A 186 16.28 5.05 -11.57
C PRO A 186 15.49 4.02 -10.74
N VAL A 187 16.00 3.67 -9.56
CA VAL A 187 15.26 2.86 -8.58
C VAL A 187 14.33 3.76 -7.80
N GLY A 188 13.04 3.73 -8.15
CA GLY A 188 11.99 4.39 -7.37
C GLY A 188 11.91 3.87 -5.94
N VAL A 189 11.73 4.77 -4.97
CA VAL A 189 11.37 4.41 -3.60
C VAL A 189 9.86 4.37 -3.53
N TYR A 190 9.30 3.17 -3.51
CA TYR A 190 7.87 2.93 -3.35
C TYR A 190 7.55 2.65 -1.87
N LYS A 191 6.36 3.06 -1.45
CA LYS A 191 5.79 2.73 -0.14
C LYS A 191 4.59 1.82 -0.35
N ILE A 192 4.29 0.97 0.64
CA ILE A 192 3.07 0.16 0.66
C ILE A 192 1.90 1.12 0.89
N GLU A 193 1.15 1.41 -0.18
CA GLU A 193 0.07 2.39 -0.23
C GLU A 193 -1.08 1.81 -1.06
N ASN A 194 -2.15 1.30 -0.45
CA ASN A 194 -3.31 0.81 -1.20
C ASN A 194 -4.07 1.96 -1.92
N VAL A 195 -3.82 3.21 -1.51
CA VAL A 195 -4.43 4.43 -2.07
C VAL A 195 -4.10 4.68 -3.55
N ARG A 196 -3.07 4.04 -4.11
CA ARG A 196 -2.68 4.21 -5.53
C ARG A 196 -3.19 3.13 -6.46
N SER A 197 -3.28 1.89 -5.98
CA SER A 197 -3.63 0.74 -6.81
C SER A 197 -5.08 0.76 -7.28
N VAL A 198 -6.02 1.04 -6.36
CA VAL A 198 -7.46 1.04 -6.66
C VAL A 198 -7.85 2.15 -7.67
N PRO A 199 -7.31 3.39 -7.62
CA PRO A 199 -7.45 4.36 -8.70
C PRO A 199 -6.80 3.93 -10.02
N PHE A 200 -5.61 3.33 -9.97
CA PHE A 200 -4.86 2.92 -11.17
C PHE A 200 -5.61 1.90 -12.01
N ILE A 201 -6.31 0.95 -11.39
CA ILE A 201 -7.16 -0.03 -12.09
C ILE A 201 -8.54 0.52 -12.50
N GLY A 202 -8.80 1.83 -12.33
CA GLY A 202 -10.02 2.49 -12.78
C GLY A 202 -11.28 2.27 -11.92
N ALA A 203 -11.18 1.62 -10.75
CA ALA A 203 -12.33 1.34 -9.88
C ALA A 203 -13.19 2.59 -9.54
N PRO A 204 -12.63 3.80 -9.29
CA PRO A 204 -13.45 4.99 -9.03
C PRO A 204 -14.34 5.44 -10.19
N LEU A 205 -13.98 5.10 -11.43
CA LEU A 205 -14.82 5.35 -12.62
C LEU A 205 -16.04 4.42 -12.60
N VAL A 206 -15.83 3.14 -12.28
CA VAL A 206 -16.88 2.14 -12.14
C VAL A 206 -17.88 2.52 -11.03
N TRP A 207 -17.38 2.98 -9.88
CA TRP A 207 -18.23 3.44 -8.77
C TRP A 207 -19.10 4.67 -9.09
N GLN A 208 -18.64 5.53 -10.00
CA GLN A 208 -19.37 6.72 -10.45
C GLN A 208 -20.37 6.39 -11.57
N GLY A 209 -20.01 5.49 -12.48
CA GLY A 209 -20.77 5.24 -13.70
C GLY A 209 -22.07 4.45 -13.51
N ILE A 210 -22.02 3.34 -12.77
CA ILE A 210 -23.16 2.41 -12.67
C ILE A 210 -23.56 2.19 -11.19
N PRO A 211 -24.79 2.53 -10.78
CA PRO A 211 -25.30 2.22 -9.45
C PRO A 211 -25.22 0.71 -9.13
N GLY A 212 -24.73 0.37 -7.93
CA GLY A 212 -24.56 -1.02 -7.48
C GLY A 212 -23.17 -1.62 -7.74
N PHE A 213 -22.34 -1.00 -8.57
CA PHE A 213 -21.00 -1.51 -8.91
C PHE A 213 -19.92 -1.11 -7.89
N ARG A 214 -20.29 -1.09 -6.60
CA ARG A 214 -19.35 -0.95 -5.46
C ARG A 214 -19.32 -2.22 -4.60
N GLY A 215 -19.96 -3.29 -5.06
CA GLY A 215 -20.10 -4.56 -4.33
C GLY A 215 -21.39 -4.69 -3.52
N GLU A 216 -22.38 -3.80 -3.69
CA GLU A 216 -23.66 -3.93 -2.99
C GLU A 216 -24.29 -5.33 -3.21
N GLY A 217 -24.62 -6.03 -2.11
CA GLY A 217 -25.20 -7.38 -2.14
C GLY A 217 -24.21 -8.52 -2.45
N ILE A 218 -22.96 -8.22 -2.77
CA ILE A 218 -21.91 -9.21 -3.02
C ILE A 218 -21.26 -9.64 -1.70
N LYS A 219 -20.96 -10.93 -1.59
CA LYS A 219 -20.23 -11.55 -0.48
C LYS A 219 -18.85 -11.97 -0.97
N VAL A 220 -17.80 -11.58 -0.25
CA VAL A 220 -16.42 -11.94 -0.55
C VAL A 220 -15.86 -12.76 0.61
N ALA A 221 -15.49 -14.00 0.35
CA ALA A 221 -14.79 -14.84 1.30
C ALA A 221 -13.27 -14.62 1.18
N ILE A 222 -12.59 -14.40 2.30
CA ILE A 222 -11.15 -14.22 2.41
C ILE A 222 -10.62 -15.43 3.17
N VAL A 223 -9.87 -16.31 2.48
CA VAL A 223 -9.26 -17.52 3.04
C VAL A 223 -7.77 -17.24 3.26
N ASP A 224 -7.40 -16.87 4.49
CA ASP A 224 -6.10 -16.22 4.77
C ASP A 224 -5.76 -16.31 6.28
N THR A 225 -4.93 -15.41 6.82
CA THR A 225 -4.54 -15.34 8.24
C THR A 225 -5.64 -14.81 9.19
N GLY A 226 -6.84 -14.56 8.68
CA GLY A 226 -7.97 -13.99 9.42
C GLY A 226 -8.30 -12.55 9.02
N ILE A 227 -9.04 -11.84 9.89
CA ILE A 227 -9.34 -10.41 9.74
C ILE A 227 -9.37 -9.69 11.09
N ASP A 228 -8.71 -8.54 11.19
CA ASP A 228 -8.93 -7.59 12.28
C ASP A 228 -10.26 -6.85 12.06
N TYR A 229 -11.37 -7.48 12.45
CA TYR A 229 -12.69 -6.86 12.41
C TYR A 229 -12.81 -5.64 13.35
N THR A 230 -11.86 -5.41 14.26
CA THR A 230 -11.82 -4.20 15.11
C THR A 230 -11.21 -2.99 14.39
N HIS A 231 -10.62 -3.19 13.20
CA HIS A 231 -10.01 -2.12 12.43
C HIS A 231 -11.03 -1.13 11.85
N ALA A 232 -10.70 0.16 11.82
CA ALA A 232 -11.55 1.21 11.24
C ALA A 232 -11.85 0.96 9.74
N ASN A 233 -10.92 0.32 9.01
CA ASN A 233 -11.12 -0.07 7.61
C ASN A 233 -12.32 -1.02 7.38
N PHE A 234 -12.80 -1.68 8.44
CA PHE A 234 -13.95 -2.58 8.43
C PHE A 234 -15.10 -2.10 9.36
N GLY A 235 -15.03 -0.86 9.86
CA GLY A 235 -16.07 -0.27 10.70
C GLY A 235 -15.91 -0.52 12.20
N GLY A 236 -14.79 -1.09 12.66
CA GLY A 236 -14.44 -1.20 14.07
C GLY A 236 -13.82 0.08 14.66
N PRO A 237 -13.45 0.10 15.96
CA PRO A 237 -12.89 1.28 16.62
C PRO A 237 -11.53 1.75 16.08
N GLY A 238 -10.76 0.88 15.41
CA GLY A 238 -9.45 1.22 14.85
C GLY A 238 -8.37 1.55 15.88
N THR A 239 -8.43 0.94 17.08
CA THR A 239 -7.46 1.18 18.15
C THR A 239 -6.75 -0.10 18.59
N VAL A 240 -5.48 0.04 18.97
CA VAL A 240 -4.67 -1.06 19.54
C VAL A 240 -5.34 -1.66 20.78
N ALA A 241 -6.04 -0.85 21.58
CA ALA A 241 -6.79 -1.34 22.74
C ALA A 241 -7.96 -2.25 22.35
N ALA A 242 -8.67 -1.95 21.26
CA ALA A 242 -9.76 -2.79 20.76
C ALA A 242 -9.23 -4.13 20.21
N TRP A 243 -8.14 -4.10 19.45
CA TRP A 243 -7.49 -5.33 18.94
C TRP A 243 -6.95 -6.18 20.10
N ASN A 244 -6.21 -5.60 21.05
CA ASN A 244 -5.70 -6.31 22.23
C ASN A 244 -6.83 -6.97 23.04
N ALA A 245 -7.97 -6.29 23.20
CA ALA A 245 -9.13 -6.83 23.92
C ALA A 245 -9.78 -8.00 23.17
N ALA A 246 -9.85 -7.93 21.84
CA ALA A 246 -10.32 -9.05 21.01
C ALA A 246 -9.34 -10.23 21.03
N PHE A 247 -8.04 -9.97 20.97
CA PHE A 247 -6.98 -10.98 20.97
C PHE A 247 -6.87 -11.71 22.33
N ALA A 248 -7.10 -11.02 23.45
CA ALA A 248 -7.21 -11.64 24.77
C ALA A 248 -8.35 -12.67 24.88
N THR A 249 -9.28 -12.69 23.93
CA THR A 249 -10.39 -13.65 23.80
C THR A 249 -10.46 -14.24 22.38
N SER A 250 -9.32 -14.43 21.72
CA SER A 250 -9.24 -14.89 20.31
C SER A 250 -9.99 -16.19 20.05
N THR A 251 -10.02 -17.11 21.01
CA THR A 251 -10.68 -18.42 20.90
C THR A 251 -12.16 -18.43 21.33
N LEU A 252 -12.71 -17.28 21.73
CA LEU A 252 -14.12 -17.11 22.09
C LEU A 252 -14.87 -16.38 20.96
N PRO A 253 -16.22 -16.50 20.88
CA PRO A 253 -17.01 -15.81 19.85
C PRO A 253 -16.69 -14.32 19.71
N ALA A 254 -16.39 -13.90 18.48
CA ALA A 254 -16.04 -12.54 18.14
C ALA A 254 -17.13 -11.52 18.52
N ASN A 255 -16.72 -10.27 18.75
CA ASN A 255 -17.63 -9.20 19.20
C ASN A 255 -18.74 -8.92 18.17
N PRO A 256 -20.04 -9.11 18.52
CA PRO A 256 -21.16 -9.01 17.57
C PRO A 256 -21.42 -7.60 17.03
N ALA A 257 -20.80 -6.56 17.61
CA ALA A 257 -20.85 -5.20 17.07
C ALA A 257 -20.04 -5.05 15.76
N TYR A 258 -18.99 -5.87 15.58
CA TYR A 258 -18.01 -5.74 14.49
C TYR A 258 -17.85 -7.01 13.66
N PHE A 259 -18.37 -8.14 14.15
CA PHE A 259 -18.39 -9.43 13.45
C PHE A 259 -19.78 -10.06 13.47
N GLY A 260 -20.17 -10.73 12.38
CA GLY A 260 -21.46 -11.42 12.24
C GLY A 260 -22.53 -10.62 11.47
N PRO A 261 -23.76 -11.14 11.32
CA PRO A 261 -24.74 -10.62 10.36
C PRO A 261 -25.08 -9.13 10.51
N SER A 262 -25.10 -8.63 11.75
CA SER A 262 -25.39 -7.24 12.10
C SER A 262 -24.19 -6.28 11.97
N ALA A 263 -22.97 -6.81 11.83
CA ALA A 263 -21.75 -6.01 11.73
C ALA A 263 -21.73 -5.12 10.48
N PRO A 264 -21.00 -3.99 10.49
CA PRO A 264 -20.94 -3.09 9.35
C PRO A 264 -20.28 -3.70 8.10
N LYS A 265 -19.36 -4.66 8.25
CA LYS A 265 -18.55 -5.22 7.15
C LYS A 265 -18.32 -6.72 7.22
N VAL A 266 -17.82 -7.22 8.35
CA VAL A 266 -17.41 -8.63 8.50
C VAL A 266 -18.61 -9.44 8.94
N LYS A 267 -19.34 -10.01 7.97
CA LYS A 267 -20.66 -10.64 8.19
C LYS A 267 -20.62 -12.03 8.80
N GLY A 268 -19.43 -12.61 8.93
CA GLY A 268 -19.21 -13.90 9.55
C GLY A 268 -17.84 -14.47 9.17
N GLY A 269 -17.63 -15.73 9.52
CA GLY A 269 -16.34 -16.38 9.37
C GLY A 269 -16.11 -17.46 10.42
N THR A 270 -14.91 -18.05 10.42
CA THR A 270 -14.46 -19.05 11.40
C THR A 270 -12.93 -19.16 11.34
N ASP A 271 -12.30 -19.50 12.45
CA ASP A 271 -10.95 -20.07 12.43
C ASP A 271 -11.06 -21.59 12.23
N LEU A 272 -10.32 -22.12 11.25
CA LEU A 272 -10.25 -23.56 10.97
C LEU A 272 -9.03 -24.22 11.63
N VAL A 273 -8.12 -23.46 12.24
CA VAL A 273 -6.82 -23.95 12.69
C VAL A 273 -6.38 -23.48 14.07
N GLY A 274 -6.77 -22.28 14.50
CA GLY A 274 -6.44 -21.72 15.82
C GLY A 274 -5.04 -21.09 15.91
N ASP A 275 -4.79 -20.36 16.99
CA ASP A 275 -3.61 -19.48 17.16
C ASP A 275 -2.25 -20.16 17.07
N ALA A 276 -2.12 -21.40 17.55
CA ALA A 276 -0.86 -22.13 17.59
C ALA A 276 -0.49 -22.84 16.27
N TYR A 277 -1.41 -22.92 15.29
CA TYR A 277 -1.25 -23.83 14.16
C TYR A 277 -0.06 -23.51 13.25
N ASN A 278 0.72 -24.55 12.95
CA ASN A 278 1.82 -24.50 11.99
C ASN A 278 2.00 -25.86 11.30
N ALA A 279 1.65 -25.95 10.02
CA ALA A 279 1.74 -27.18 9.23
C ALA A 279 3.16 -27.79 9.17
N ASN A 280 4.21 -26.96 9.29
CA ASN A 280 5.61 -27.38 9.25
C ASN A 280 6.18 -27.80 10.63
N ASP A 281 5.41 -27.72 11.71
CA ASP A 281 5.83 -28.12 13.06
C ASP A 281 5.03 -29.35 13.54
N PRO A 282 5.65 -30.54 13.67
CA PRO A 282 4.97 -31.74 14.15
C PRO A 282 4.32 -31.63 15.54
N ALA A 283 4.69 -30.64 16.37
CA ALA A 283 4.04 -30.38 17.65
C ALA A 283 2.77 -29.51 17.53
N ASN A 284 2.61 -28.78 16.42
CA ASN A 284 1.59 -27.75 16.22
C ASN A 284 0.82 -27.87 14.87
N ASN A 285 0.98 -28.99 14.16
CA ASN A 285 0.32 -29.25 12.86
C ASN A 285 -1.09 -29.85 12.98
N THR A 286 -1.66 -29.92 14.19
CA THR A 286 -3.04 -30.35 14.44
C THR A 286 -3.94 -29.11 14.54
N PRO A 287 -4.97 -28.97 13.69
CA PRO A 287 -5.89 -27.85 13.76
C PRO A 287 -6.72 -27.83 15.05
N HIS A 288 -6.92 -26.64 15.62
CA HIS A 288 -7.81 -26.35 16.74
C HIS A 288 -8.84 -25.27 16.33
N PRO A 289 -9.90 -25.64 15.57
CA PRO A 289 -10.89 -24.69 15.05
C PRO A 289 -11.68 -23.96 16.14
N ASP A 290 -12.02 -22.70 15.88
CA ASP A 290 -12.86 -21.87 16.76
C ASP A 290 -13.68 -20.83 15.95
N PRO A 291 -14.67 -20.14 16.56
CA PRO A 291 -15.61 -19.30 15.81
C PRO A 291 -15.08 -17.90 15.44
N ASN A 292 -13.83 -17.55 15.78
CA ASN A 292 -13.33 -16.18 15.77
C ASN A 292 -12.05 -16.03 14.92
N PRO A 293 -12.19 -15.69 13.63
CA PRO A 293 -11.07 -15.55 12.70
C PRO A 293 -10.30 -14.22 12.88
N LEU A 294 -10.02 -13.81 14.12
CA LEU A 294 -9.25 -12.60 14.38
C LEU A 294 -7.85 -12.73 13.77
N ASP A 295 -7.39 -11.70 13.06
CA ASP A 295 -6.04 -11.68 12.48
C ASP A 295 -5.00 -11.28 13.53
N CYS A 296 -3.95 -12.08 13.64
CA CYS A 296 -2.75 -11.82 14.44
C CYS A 296 -1.46 -11.77 13.60
N ASN A 297 -1.57 -11.86 12.27
CA ASN A 297 -0.47 -11.74 11.33
C ASN A 297 -0.54 -10.43 10.51
N GLY A 298 -1.74 -10.07 10.05
CA GLY A 298 -2.05 -8.85 9.30
C GLY A 298 -2.22 -9.06 7.78
N HIS A 299 -1.81 -10.20 7.23
CA HIS A 299 -1.90 -10.47 5.79
C HIS A 299 -3.36 -10.55 5.32
N GLY A 300 -4.20 -11.36 5.98
CA GLY A 300 -5.62 -11.49 5.66
C GLY A 300 -6.40 -10.18 5.80
N SER A 301 -6.07 -9.37 6.81
CA SER A 301 -6.59 -8.01 6.95
C SER A 301 -6.19 -7.09 5.81
N HIS A 302 -4.96 -7.19 5.29
CA HIS A 302 -4.51 -6.42 4.14
C HIS A 302 -5.21 -6.86 2.83
N VAL A 303 -5.38 -8.17 2.63
CA VAL A 303 -6.10 -8.75 1.48
C VAL A 303 -7.58 -8.33 1.51
N ALA A 304 -8.26 -8.53 2.63
CA ALA A 304 -9.65 -8.09 2.84
C ALA A 304 -9.82 -6.57 2.64
N GLY A 305 -8.86 -5.79 3.12
CA GLY A 305 -8.83 -4.33 2.96
C GLY A 305 -8.70 -3.90 1.50
N THR A 306 -7.87 -4.59 0.73
CA THR A 306 -7.70 -4.37 -0.71
C THR A 306 -8.95 -4.74 -1.50
N ALA A 307 -9.58 -5.87 -1.17
CA ALA A 307 -10.79 -6.34 -1.85
C ALA A 307 -12.01 -5.45 -1.56
N ALA A 308 -12.30 -5.20 -0.27
CA ALA A 308 -13.59 -4.66 0.16
C ALA A 308 -13.53 -3.74 1.40
N GLY A 309 -12.36 -3.24 1.78
CA GLY A 309 -12.24 -2.26 2.87
C GLY A 309 -13.01 -0.97 2.59
N PHE A 310 -13.54 -0.32 3.62
CA PHE A 310 -14.20 0.98 3.51
C PHE A 310 -13.22 2.12 3.22
N GLY A 311 -11.96 1.96 3.61
CA GLY A 311 -10.97 3.03 3.71
C GLY A 311 -10.98 3.67 5.11
N VAL A 312 -9.89 4.37 5.41
CA VAL A 312 -9.65 5.09 6.66
C VAL A 312 -9.23 6.52 6.34
N LEU A 313 -10.05 7.48 6.76
CA LEU A 313 -9.81 8.91 6.63
C LEU A 313 -9.75 9.53 8.04
N ASN A 314 -8.70 10.29 8.35
CA ASN A 314 -8.50 10.91 9.68
C ASN A 314 -8.61 9.90 10.84
N ASN A 315 -8.02 8.71 10.68
CA ASN A 315 -8.07 7.57 11.62
C ASN A 315 -9.48 7.01 11.92
N ALA A 316 -10.49 7.35 11.12
CA ALA A 316 -11.86 6.82 11.23
C ALA A 316 -12.29 6.10 9.94
N THR A 317 -13.29 5.23 10.06
CA THR A 317 -13.97 4.55 8.94
C THR A 317 -14.45 5.57 7.91
N TYR A 318 -14.05 5.43 6.65
CA TYR A 318 -14.61 6.24 5.58
C TYR A 318 -16.02 5.76 5.22
N THR A 319 -16.98 6.68 5.15
CA THR A 319 -18.40 6.37 4.93
C THR A 319 -18.89 6.66 3.50
N GLY A 320 -18.02 7.22 2.65
CA GLY A 320 -18.33 7.62 1.27
C GLY A 320 -18.27 9.13 1.05
N PRO A 321 -18.61 9.60 -0.17
CA PRO A 321 -19.09 8.83 -1.31
C PRO A 321 -17.99 8.05 -2.05
N TYR A 322 -18.25 6.78 -2.36
CA TYR A 322 -17.41 6.02 -3.29
C TYR A 322 -17.71 6.44 -4.73
N ASN A 323 -16.87 7.31 -5.28
CA ASN A 323 -16.88 7.81 -6.66
C ASN A 323 -15.46 8.29 -7.05
N SER A 324 -15.29 8.83 -8.26
CA SER A 324 -14.02 9.41 -8.74
C SER A 324 -13.44 10.50 -7.82
N GLY A 325 -14.29 11.26 -7.14
CA GLY A 325 -13.91 12.29 -6.18
C GLY A 325 -13.37 11.75 -4.85
N ALA A 326 -13.56 10.46 -4.52
CA ALA A 326 -13.11 9.88 -3.25
C ALA A 326 -11.60 10.10 -3.03
N TYR A 327 -10.77 9.89 -4.05
CA TYR A 327 -9.31 10.03 -3.98
C TYR A 327 -8.79 11.47 -4.08
N SER A 328 -9.69 12.47 -4.00
CA SER A 328 -9.29 13.84 -3.62
C SER A 328 -8.92 13.95 -2.13
N GLN A 329 -9.31 12.97 -1.32
CA GLN A 329 -9.07 12.93 0.12
C GLN A 329 -7.70 12.31 0.44
N ASN A 330 -7.03 12.84 1.47
CA ASN A 330 -5.77 12.27 1.98
C ASN A 330 -6.05 11.08 2.91
N PHE A 331 -6.35 9.93 2.32
CA PHE A 331 -6.58 8.68 3.04
C PHE A 331 -5.33 8.18 3.78
N GLY A 332 -5.52 7.68 5.00
CA GLY A 332 -4.52 6.82 5.66
C GLY A 332 -4.55 5.40 5.11
N ILE A 333 -5.74 4.91 4.75
CA ILE A 333 -5.96 3.68 3.97
C ILE A 333 -7.06 4.00 2.95
N GLY A 334 -6.83 3.73 1.67
CA GLY A 334 -7.83 3.92 0.62
C GLY A 334 -8.93 2.86 0.69
N PRO A 335 -10.14 3.14 0.18
CA PRO A 335 -11.16 2.12 -0.02
C PRO A 335 -10.64 0.96 -0.87
N GLY A 336 -11.13 -0.25 -0.58
CA GLY A 336 -10.93 -1.43 -1.41
C GLY A 336 -11.71 -1.34 -2.73
N VAL A 337 -11.48 -2.28 -3.65
CA VAL A 337 -12.09 -2.28 -5.00
C VAL A 337 -13.63 -2.35 -4.97
N ALA A 338 -14.19 -3.16 -4.06
CA ALA A 338 -15.62 -3.33 -3.84
C ALA A 338 -15.99 -2.90 -2.41
N PRO A 339 -15.95 -1.59 -2.08
CA PRO A 339 -15.98 -1.11 -0.69
C PRO A 339 -17.34 -1.31 0.00
N LYS A 340 -18.38 -1.75 -0.72
CA LYS A 340 -19.69 -2.11 -0.17
C LYS A 340 -20.02 -3.61 -0.20
N ALA A 341 -19.08 -4.47 -0.59
CA ALA A 341 -19.24 -5.91 -0.42
C ALA A 341 -19.21 -6.31 1.06
N ASP A 342 -19.98 -7.33 1.42
CA ASP A 342 -19.90 -8.05 2.70
C ASP A 342 -18.63 -8.92 2.70
N VAL A 343 -17.88 -8.92 3.81
CA VAL A 343 -16.68 -9.78 3.96
C VAL A 343 -16.98 -10.95 4.88
N TYR A 344 -16.50 -12.14 4.51
CA TYR A 344 -16.47 -13.34 5.34
C TYR A 344 -15.03 -13.79 5.49
N ALA A 345 -14.56 -14.05 6.71
CA ALA A 345 -13.17 -14.44 6.96
C ALA A 345 -13.06 -15.91 7.34
N VAL A 346 -12.26 -16.68 6.60
CA VAL A 346 -11.94 -18.07 6.91
C VAL A 346 -10.45 -18.11 7.23
N ARG A 347 -10.12 -18.23 8.51
CA ARG A 347 -8.73 -18.25 8.95
C ARG A 347 -8.17 -19.67 8.80
N VAL A 348 -7.03 -19.79 8.13
CA VAL A 348 -6.34 -21.07 7.85
C VAL A 348 -4.87 -21.08 8.27
N PHE A 349 -4.36 -19.98 8.84
CA PHE A 349 -3.02 -19.90 9.43
C PHE A 349 -3.11 -19.63 10.94
N GLY A 350 -2.18 -20.19 11.72
CA GLY A 350 -1.91 -19.70 13.07
C GLY A 350 -1.28 -18.29 13.06
N CYS A 351 -1.05 -17.71 14.23
CA CYS A 351 -0.45 -16.37 14.31
C CYS A 351 0.97 -16.33 13.74
N THR A 352 1.68 -17.45 13.82
CA THR A 352 3.04 -17.65 13.28
C THR A 352 3.15 -19.05 12.70
N GLY A 353 3.77 -19.19 11.53
CA GLY A 353 3.97 -20.48 10.88
C GLY A 353 3.43 -20.50 9.46
N SER A 354 3.08 -21.69 8.99
CA SER A 354 2.55 -21.95 7.64
C SER A 354 1.23 -22.73 7.69
N THR A 355 0.48 -22.65 6.59
CA THR A 355 -0.53 -23.63 6.21
C THR A 355 -0.10 -24.40 4.96
#